data_AF-A0A1T5P8M9-F1
#
_entry.id   AF-A0A1T5P8M9-F1
#
_cell.length_a   1.000
_cell.length_b   1.000
_cell.length_c   1.000
_cell.angle_alpha   90.00
_cell.angle_beta   90.00
_cell.angle_gamma   90.00
#
_symmetry.space_group_name_H-M   'P 1'
#
loop_
_entity.id
_entity.type
_entity.pdbx_description
1 polymer ?
#
loop_
_entity_poly.entity_id
_entity_poly.type
_entity_poly.pdbx_seq_one_letter_code
_entity_poly.pdbx_strand_id
1 'polypeptide(L)'
;MRTHEDQWLEDIYRNTLPRVAGVIHRMGGHLEMAKDIFQDAVIIYLEKQQQNKLPAGVPAEAYITGIARILAIRKLKQSGPHIPLDNMDGDIAVPADYYAPPPVSKPVLEYVKAAGKRCLQLLHAFYYDHLSIQEIAADFNFKTQHSASVQKYKCLEKVREQIKQSDYAETVS
;
A
#
# COMPACT_ATOMS: atom_id res chain seq x y z
N MET A 1 1.48 -21.32 16.20
CA MET A 1 0.45 -20.33 15.85
C MET A 1 0.46 -19.91 14.38
N ARG A 2 1.47 -20.25 13.56
CA ARG A 2 1.49 -19.95 12.10
C ARG A 2 0.64 -20.92 11.25
N THR A 3 0.62 -22.21 11.61
CA THR A 3 -0.03 -23.27 10.84
C THR A 3 -1.56 -23.14 10.67
N HIS A 4 -2.25 -22.46 11.58
CA HIS A 4 -3.71 -22.29 11.49
C HIS A 4 -4.10 -21.13 10.55
N GLU A 5 -3.25 -20.11 10.44
CA GLU A 5 -3.46 -18.99 9.53
C GLU A 5 -3.25 -19.42 8.08
N ASP A 6 -2.25 -20.28 7.84
CA ASP A 6 -1.95 -20.86 6.53
C ASP A 6 -3.11 -21.74 6.02
N GLN A 7 -3.67 -22.60 6.88
CA GLN A 7 -4.76 -23.50 6.51
C GLN A 7 -6.06 -22.76 6.19
N TRP A 8 -6.41 -21.75 7.00
CA TRP A 8 -7.58 -20.92 6.76
C TRP A 8 -7.47 -20.15 5.44
N LEU A 9 -6.29 -19.60 5.15
CA LEU A 9 -6.07 -18.86 3.91
C LEU A 9 -6.20 -19.79 2.69
N GLU A 10 -5.65 -21.00 2.78
CA GLU A 10 -5.80 -22.00 1.73
C GLU A 10 -7.28 -22.35 1.47
N ASP A 11 -8.09 -22.51 2.52
CA ASP A 11 -9.52 -22.77 2.41
C ASP A 11 -10.27 -21.60 1.75
N ILE A 12 -9.93 -20.36 2.11
CA ILE A 12 -10.50 -19.16 1.47
C ILE A 12 -10.18 -19.14 -0.03
N TYR A 13 -8.94 -19.43 -0.40
CA TYR A 13 -8.53 -19.50 -1.80
C TYR A 13 -9.28 -20.58 -2.56
N ARG A 14 -9.35 -21.79 -2.00
CA ARG A 14 -9.99 -22.95 -2.63
C ARG A 14 -11.50 -22.75 -2.83
N ASN A 15 -12.18 -22.14 -1.85
CA ASN A 15 -13.64 -22.05 -1.84
C ASN A 15 -14.17 -20.75 -2.46
N THR A 16 -13.43 -19.65 -2.36
CA THR A 16 -13.92 -18.31 -2.70
C THR A 16 -13.47 -17.85 -4.08
N LEU A 17 -12.25 -18.19 -4.51
CA LEU A 17 -11.73 -17.79 -5.83
C LEU A 17 -12.62 -18.28 -6.99
N PRO A 18 -13.09 -19.55 -7.04
CA PRO A 18 -13.98 -20.01 -8.11
C PRO A 18 -15.31 -19.23 -8.16
N ARG A 19 -15.84 -18.83 -6.99
CA ARG A 19 -17.06 -18.02 -6.89
C ARG A 19 -16.85 -16.62 -7.46
N VAL A 20 -15.72 -15.99 -7.11
CA VAL A 20 -15.34 -14.67 -7.60
C VAL A 20 -15.11 -14.71 -9.12
N ALA A 21 -14.40 -15.72 -9.62
CA ALA A 21 -14.21 -15.94 -11.06
C ALA A 21 -15.54 -16.08 -11.80
N GLY A 22 -16.50 -16.85 -11.25
CA GLY A 22 -17.83 -16.97 -11.84
C GLY A 22 -18.61 -15.66 -11.85
N VAL A 23 -18.49 -14.83 -10.80
CA VAL A 23 -19.12 -13.49 -10.77
C VAL A 23 -18.52 -12.58 -11.84
N ILE A 24 -17.19 -12.55 -11.96
CA ILE A 24 -16.48 -11.66 -12.87
C ILE A 24 -16.66 -12.07 -14.33
N HIS A 25 -16.68 -13.37 -14.60
CA HIS A 25 -16.98 -13.90 -15.93
C HIS A 25 -18.38 -13.49 -16.41
N ARG A 26 -19.40 -13.56 -15.54
CA ARG A 26 -20.76 -13.09 -15.86
C ARG A 26 -20.83 -11.58 -16.13
N MET A 27 -19.84 -10.82 -15.66
CA MET A 27 -19.74 -9.38 -15.89
C MET A 27 -18.87 -9.03 -17.12
N GLY A 28 -18.43 -10.03 -17.89
CA GLY A 28 -17.58 -9.84 -19.08
C GLY A 28 -16.09 -9.75 -18.79
N GLY A 29 -15.64 -10.04 -17.56
CA GLY A 29 -14.23 -10.09 -17.20
C GLY A 29 -13.56 -11.44 -17.53
N HIS A 30 -12.23 -11.44 -17.56
CA HIS A 30 -11.41 -12.63 -17.78
C HIS A 30 -10.86 -13.21 -16.46
N LEU A 31 -10.30 -14.44 -16.52
CA LEU A 31 -9.81 -15.15 -15.35
C LEU A 31 -8.70 -14.38 -14.60
N GLU A 32 -7.78 -13.75 -15.34
CA GLU A 32 -6.70 -12.99 -14.71
C GLU A 32 -7.22 -11.78 -13.91
N MET A 33 -8.18 -11.04 -14.48
CA MET A 33 -8.90 -9.98 -13.77
C MET A 33 -9.58 -10.52 -12.50
N ALA A 34 -10.09 -11.76 -12.54
CA ALA A 34 -10.70 -12.38 -11.38
C ALA A 34 -9.70 -12.74 -10.28
N LYS A 35 -8.50 -13.19 -10.64
CA LYS A 35 -7.42 -13.42 -9.67
C LYS A 35 -6.99 -12.11 -9.02
N ASP A 36 -6.77 -11.06 -9.81
CA ASP A 36 -6.38 -9.74 -9.30
C ASP A 36 -7.41 -9.21 -8.30
N ILE A 37 -8.69 -9.19 -8.70
CA ILE A 37 -9.77 -8.67 -7.87
C ILE A 37 -9.95 -9.52 -6.60
N PHE A 38 -9.74 -10.83 -6.70
CA PHE A 38 -9.79 -11.70 -5.53
C PHE A 38 -8.65 -11.37 -4.55
N GLN A 39 -7.43 -11.18 -5.04
CA GLN A 39 -6.29 -10.80 -4.20
C GLN A 39 -6.54 -9.48 -3.48
N ASP A 40 -6.98 -8.46 -4.21
CA ASP A 40 -7.35 -7.16 -3.63
C ASP A 40 -8.42 -7.32 -2.54
N ALA A 41 -9.43 -8.16 -2.79
CA ALA A 41 -10.51 -8.41 -1.83
C ALA A 41 -10.02 -9.12 -0.55
N VAL A 42 -9.07 -10.05 -0.66
CA VAL A 42 -8.44 -10.72 0.49
C VAL A 42 -7.60 -9.74 1.30
N ILE A 43 -6.79 -8.90 0.66
CA ILE A 43 -5.97 -7.88 1.34
C ILE A 43 -6.88 -6.93 2.13
N ILE A 44 -7.94 -6.41 1.50
CA ILE A 44 -8.91 -5.52 2.18
C ILE A 44 -9.57 -6.23 3.37
N TYR A 45 -9.89 -7.52 3.24
CA TYR A 45 -10.45 -8.29 4.36
C TYR A 45 -9.48 -8.36 5.54
N LEU A 46 -8.21 -8.69 5.29
CA LEU A 46 -7.18 -8.79 6.33
C LEU A 46 -6.94 -7.44 7.03
N GLU A 47 -6.89 -6.34 6.27
CA GLU A 47 -6.78 -4.99 6.84
C GLU A 47 -7.98 -4.64 7.73
N LYS A 48 -9.21 -4.97 7.29
CA LYS A 48 -10.43 -4.73 8.07
C LYS A 48 -10.50 -5.59 9.32
N GLN A 49 -9.98 -6.81 9.24
CA GLN A 49 -9.85 -7.73 10.38
C GLN A 49 -8.90 -7.15 11.43
N GLN A 50 -7.69 -6.72 11.02
CA GLN A 50 -6.71 -6.09 11.91
C GLN A 50 -7.26 -4.84 12.59
N GLN A 51 -8.11 -4.07 11.90
CA GLN A 51 -8.73 -2.86 12.43
C GLN A 51 -9.99 -3.11 13.28
N ASN A 52 -10.42 -4.37 13.48
CA ASN A 52 -11.71 -4.72 14.11
C ASN A 52 -12.93 -4.03 13.48
N LYS A 53 -12.91 -3.83 12.15
CA LYS A 53 -13.97 -3.17 11.38
C LYS A 53 -14.84 -4.14 10.57
N LEU A 54 -14.72 -5.44 10.82
CA LEU A 54 -15.55 -6.43 10.15
C LEU A 54 -16.98 -6.42 10.72
N PRO A 55 -18.02 -6.52 9.87
CA PRO A 55 -19.39 -6.68 10.33
C PRO A 55 -19.55 -8.00 11.08
N ALA A 56 -20.20 -7.96 12.24
CA ALA A 56 -20.47 -9.15 13.04
C ALA A 56 -21.41 -10.11 12.28
N GLY A 57 -21.10 -11.42 12.35
CA GLY A 57 -21.96 -12.48 11.80
C GLY A 57 -21.87 -12.70 10.29
N VAL A 58 -20.99 -12.00 9.57
CA VAL A 58 -20.75 -12.26 8.14
C VAL A 58 -19.57 -13.21 7.97
N PRO A 59 -19.74 -14.37 7.29
CA PRO A 59 -18.63 -15.28 7.03
C PRO A 59 -17.62 -14.63 6.06
N ALA A 60 -16.33 -14.93 6.27
CA ALA A 60 -15.22 -14.35 5.50
C ALA A 60 -15.42 -14.51 3.97
N GLU A 61 -15.84 -15.69 3.52
CA GLU A 61 -16.12 -15.97 2.10
C GLU A 61 -17.15 -15.01 1.50
N ALA A 62 -18.24 -14.74 2.25
CA ALA A 62 -19.32 -13.86 1.79
C ALA A 62 -18.85 -12.40 1.75
N TYR A 63 -18.06 -11.99 2.74
CA TYR A 63 -17.49 -10.65 2.79
C TYR A 63 -16.51 -10.40 1.63
N ILE A 64 -15.57 -11.33 1.41
CA ILE A 64 -14.58 -11.27 0.32
C ILE A 64 -15.30 -11.28 -1.04
N THR A 65 -16.29 -12.15 -1.23
CA THR A 65 -17.10 -12.17 -2.46
C THR A 65 -17.84 -10.84 -2.68
N GLY A 66 -18.32 -10.20 -1.60
CA GLY A 66 -18.96 -8.89 -1.65
C GLY A 66 -18.00 -7.78 -2.08
N ILE A 67 -16.80 -7.73 -1.50
CA ILE A 67 -15.75 -6.78 -1.88
C ILE A 67 -15.35 -6.99 -3.34
N ALA A 68 -15.07 -8.24 -3.73
CA ALA A 68 -14.69 -8.59 -5.09
C ALA A 68 -15.74 -8.10 -6.12
N ARG A 69 -17.04 -8.22 -5.81
CA ARG A 69 -18.10 -7.70 -6.67
C ARG A 69 -18.04 -6.18 -6.80
N ILE A 70 -17.82 -5.45 -5.70
CA ILE A 70 -17.72 -3.98 -5.72
C ILE A 70 -16.50 -3.54 -6.55
N LEU A 71 -15.36 -4.19 -6.35
CA LEU A 71 -14.12 -3.93 -7.10
C LEU A 71 -14.31 -4.22 -8.59
N ALA A 72 -14.94 -5.35 -8.95
CA ALA A 72 -15.25 -5.68 -10.34
C ALA A 72 -16.11 -4.64 -11.03
N ILE A 73 -17.19 -4.17 -10.36
CA ILE A 73 -18.06 -3.11 -10.90
C ILE A 73 -17.26 -1.82 -11.13
N ARG A 74 -16.37 -1.45 -10.20
CA ARG A 74 -15.54 -0.25 -10.35
C ARG A 74 -14.55 -0.39 -11.50
N LYS A 75 -13.84 -1.52 -11.59
CA LYS A 75 -12.87 -1.80 -12.64
C LYS A 75 -13.53 -1.76 -14.01
N LEU A 76 -14.67 -2.43 -14.17
CA LEU A 76 -15.43 -2.45 -15.44
C LEU A 76 -16.08 -1.10 -15.80
N LYS A 77 -16.33 -0.22 -14.83
CA LYS A 77 -16.79 1.16 -15.12
C LYS A 77 -15.65 2.10 -15.53
N GLN A 78 -14.43 1.83 -15.07
CA GLN A 78 -13.23 2.63 -15.38
C GLN A 78 -12.55 2.14 -16.65
N SER A 79 -12.58 0.84 -16.91
CA SER A 79 -12.22 0.23 -18.18
C SER A 79 -13.31 0.55 -19.19
N GLY A 80 -13.06 1.53 -20.07
CA GLY A 80 -13.75 1.61 -21.36
C GLY A 80 -13.57 0.32 -22.17
N PRO A 81 -14.09 0.22 -23.41
CA PRO A 81 -14.04 -1.01 -24.20
C PRO A 81 -12.63 -1.63 -24.17
N HIS A 82 -12.57 -2.83 -23.60
CA HIS A 82 -11.32 -3.55 -23.33
C HIS A 82 -10.68 -3.93 -24.66
N ILE A 83 -9.58 -3.25 -25.02
CA ILE A 83 -8.76 -3.66 -26.16
C ILE A 83 -7.91 -4.84 -25.67
N PRO A 84 -8.09 -6.06 -26.21
CA PRO A 84 -7.23 -7.19 -25.85
C PRO A 84 -5.78 -6.88 -26.22
N LEU A 85 -4.85 -7.17 -25.30
CA LEU A 85 -3.41 -7.04 -25.53
C LEU A 85 -2.89 -7.93 -26.67
N ASP A 86 -3.69 -8.91 -27.10
CA ASP A 86 -3.41 -9.79 -28.25
C ASP A 86 -3.33 -9.03 -29.59
N ASN A 87 -3.75 -7.75 -29.62
CA ASN A 87 -3.62 -6.86 -30.77
C ASN A 87 -2.45 -5.86 -30.64
N MET A 88 -1.58 -5.98 -29.63
CA MET A 88 -0.37 -5.16 -29.50
C MET A 88 0.87 -5.89 -30.01
N ASP A 89 0.82 -6.36 -31.26
CA ASP A 89 2.01 -6.74 -32.06
C ASP A 89 2.79 -5.50 -32.49
N GLY A 90 3.29 -4.76 -31.52
CA GLY A 90 4.25 -3.70 -31.74
C GLY A 90 5.20 -3.70 -30.56
N ASP A 91 6.50 -3.83 -30.83
CA ASP A 91 7.58 -3.63 -29.88
C ASP A 91 7.34 -2.36 -29.04
N ILE A 92 6.66 -2.50 -27.91
CA ILE A 92 6.71 -1.52 -26.84
C ILE A 92 8.03 -1.81 -26.14
N ALA A 93 9.12 -1.30 -26.73
CA ALA A 93 10.37 -1.17 -26.03
C ALA A 93 10.12 -0.21 -24.85
N VAL A 94 9.73 -0.78 -23.71
CA VAL A 94 9.68 -0.05 -22.45
C VAL A 94 11.11 0.45 -22.20
N PRO A 95 11.35 1.78 -22.19
CA PRO A 95 12.67 2.30 -21.92
C PRO A 95 13.18 1.73 -20.59
N ALA A 96 14.43 1.28 -20.52
CA ALA A 96 15.00 0.64 -19.32
C ALA A 96 14.94 1.55 -18.07
N ASP A 97 14.80 2.84 -18.32
CA ASP A 97 14.64 3.98 -17.42
C ASP A 97 13.19 4.21 -16.95
N TYR A 98 12.19 3.52 -17.51
CA TYR A 98 10.78 3.65 -17.10
C TYR A 98 10.50 3.08 -15.70
N TYR A 99 11.26 2.05 -15.30
CA TYR A 99 11.20 1.44 -13.96
C TYR A 99 12.38 1.80 -13.06
N ALA A 100 13.36 2.57 -13.57
CA ALA A 100 14.42 3.05 -12.72
C ALA A 100 13.83 4.15 -11.82
N PRO A 101 13.66 3.93 -10.49
CA PRO A 101 13.47 5.07 -9.62
C PRO A 101 14.64 6.04 -9.87
N PRO A 102 14.42 7.37 -9.82
CA PRO A 102 15.51 8.32 -9.93
C PRO A 102 16.63 7.83 -9.01
N PRO A 103 17.91 7.86 -9.45
CA PRO A 103 19.01 7.35 -8.65
C PRO A 103 19.06 8.16 -7.36
N VAL A 104 18.34 7.69 -6.34
CA VAL A 104 18.54 8.10 -4.95
C VAL A 104 19.86 7.48 -4.60
N SER A 105 20.91 8.27 -4.77
CA SER A 105 22.30 7.87 -4.56
C SER A 105 22.56 7.27 -3.17
N LYS A 106 21.66 7.54 -2.22
CA LYS A 106 21.62 6.92 -0.90
C LYS A 106 20.20 6.55 -0.48
N PRO A 107 20.01 5.46 0.29
CA PRO A 107 18.73 5.13 0.87
C PRO A 107 18.17 6.29 1.71
N VAL A 108 16.86 6.57 1.59
CA VAL A 108 16.17 7.61 2.38
C VAL A 108 16.48 7.50 3.89
N LEU A 109 16.65 6.28 4.38
CA LEU A 109 17.00 5.99 5.77
C LEU A 109 18.31 6.64 6.23
N GLU A 110 19.30 6.81 5.34
CA GLU A 110 20.56 7.47 5.68
C GLU A 110 20.37 8.96 5.94
N TYR A 111 19.56 9.64 5.13
CA TYR A 111 19.19 11.04 5.35
C TYR A 111 18.41 11.20 6.66
N VAL A 112 17.47 10.29 6.95
CA VAL A 112 16.74 10.33 8.24
C VAL A 112 17.67 10.11 9.44
N LYS A 113 18.65 9.21 9.34
CA LYS A 113 19.67 9.02 10.38
C LYS A 113 20.53 10.28 10.56
N ALA A 114 20.93 10.92 9.46
CA ALA A 114 21.71 12.16 9.46
C ALA A 114 20.93 13.36 10.03
N ALA A 115 19.60 13.37 9.93
CA ALA A 115 18.75 14.38 10.57
C ALA A 115 18.84 14.34 12.11
N GLY A 116 19.23 13.20 12.69
CA GLY A 116 19.56 13.02 14.11
C GLY A 116 18.64 12.02 14.81
N LYS A 117 19.14 11.41 15.90
CA LYS A 117 18.46 10.31 16.62
C LYS A 117 17.02 10.64 17.03
N ARG A 118 16.77 11.87 17.51
CA ARG A 118 15.43 12.30 17.94
C ARG A 118 14.47 12.48 16.76
N CYS A 119 14.95 12.94 15.60
CA CYS A 119 14.14 13.03 14.39
C CYS A 119 13.85 11.65 13.79
N LEU A 120 14.83 10.75 13.79
CA LEU A 120 14.63 9.35 13.40
C LEU A 120 13.53 8.69 14.22
N GLN A 121 13.61 8.78 15.55
CA GLN A 121 12.61 8.19 16.44
C GLN A 121 11.22 8.81 16.22
N LEU A 122 11.15 10.14 16.07
CA LEU A 122 9.88 10.85 15.85
C LEU A 122 9.22 10.47 14.52
N LEU A 123 10.00 10.37 13.44
CA LEU A 123 9.49 9.99 12.13
C LEU A 123 9.14 8.49 12.10
N HIS A 124 9.89 7.64 12.82
CA HIS A 124 9.55 6.22 12.99
C HIS A 124 8.20 6.04 13.70
N ALA A 125 8.02 6.69 14.85
CA ALA A 125 6.78 6.67 15.61
C ALA A 125 5.56 7.07 14.77
N PHE A 126 5.71 8.08 13.91
CA PHE A 126 4.61 8.58 13.09
C PHE A 126 4.33 7.72 11.83
N TYR A 127 5.38 7.33 11.10
CA TYR A 127 5.22 6.68 9.78
C TYR A 127 5.24 5.16 9.83
N TYR A 128 5.98 4.54 10.76
CA TYR A 128 6.07 3.09 10.92
C TYR A 128 5.14 2.57 12.02
N ASP A 129 5.15 3.21 13.19
CA ASP A 129 4.33 2.76 14.32
C ASP A 129 2.89 3.33 14.26
N HIS A 130 2.62 4.23 13.31
CA HIS A 130 1.32 4.88 13.09
C HIS A 130 0.73 5.58 14.33
N LEU A 131 1.59 6.04 15.25
CA LEU A 131 1.14 6.76 16.45
C LEU A 131 0.52 8.11 16.09
N SER A 132 -0.56 8.45 16.78
CA SER A 132 -1.18 9.77 16.68
C SER A 132 -0.24 10.85 17.22
N ILE A 133 -0.44 12.09 16.77
CA ILE A 133 0.31 13.24 17.30
C ILE A 133 0.08 13.43 18.82
N GLN A 134 -1.05 12.94 19.34
CA GLN A 134 -1.34 12.95 20.77
C GLN A 134 -0.45 11.97 21.53
N GLU A 135 -0.34 10.74 21.06
CA GLU A 135 0.53 9.71 21.65
C GLU A 135 2.00 10.13 21.54
N ILE A 136 2.41 10.62 20.37
CA ILE A 136 3.76 11.15 20.15
C ILE A 136 4.06 12.34 21.09
N ALA A 137 3.08 13.21 21.36
CA ALA A 137 3.28 14.32 22.28
C ALA A 137 3.58 13.82 23.71
N ALA A 138 2.88 12.77 24.15
CA ALA A 138 3.09 12.16 25.45
C ALA A 138 4.46 11.44 25.52
N ASP A 139 4.73 10.56 24.56
CA ASP A 139 5.93 9.69 24.54
C ASP A 139 7.24 10.47 24.40
N PHE A 140 7.22 11.59 23.69
CA PHE A 140 8.39 12.44 23.47
C PHE A 140 8.46 13.66 24.41
N ASN A 141 7.58 13.72 25.41
CA ASN A 141 7.44 14.79 26.40
C ASN A 141 7.30 16.20 25.77
N PHE A 142 6.50 16.32 24.72
CA PHE A 142 6.14 17.63 24.17
C PHE A 142 5.06 18.29 25.03
N LYS A 143 5.17 19.61 25.24
CA LYS A 143 4.20 20.36 26.05
C LYS A 143 2.81 20.39 25.43
N THR A 144 2.73 20.37 24.10
CA THR A 144 1.46 20.40 23.36
C THR A 144 1.53 19.56 22.09
N GLN A 145 0.39 19.10 21.60
CA GLN A 145 0.26 18.44 20.29
C GLN A 145 0.80 19.33 19.16
N HIS A 146 0.57 20.64 19.24
CA HIS A 146 1.10 21.60 18.26
C HIS A 146 2.64 21.57 18.21
N SER A 147 3.30 21.54 19.37
CA SER A 147 4.77 21.45 19.42
C SER A 147 5.31 20.15 18.81
N ALA A 148 4.60 19.02 18.97
CA ALA A 148 4.96 17.76 18.34
C ALA A 148 4.79 17.80 16.81
N SER A 149 3.68 18.37 16.31
CA SER A 149 3.45 18.58 14.87
C SER A 149 4.50 19.48 14.22
N VAL A 150 4.84 20.60 14.87
CA VAL A 150 5.88 21.51 14.40
C VAL A 150 7.25 20.81 14.39
N GLN A 151 7.57 20.03 15.41
CA GLN A 151 8.83 19.29 15.45
C GLN A 151 8.89 18.22 14.35
N LYS A 152 7.78 17.51 14.08
CA LYS A 152 7.69 16.55 12.97
C LYS A 152 7.96 17.24 11.64
N TYR A 153 7.33 18.40 11.41
CA TYR A 153 7.54 19.19 10.20
C TYR A 153 9.01 19.61 10.05
N LYS A 154 9.63 20.14 11.12
CA LYS A 154 11.06 20.52 11.11
C LYS A 154 11.98 19.35 10.80
N CYS A 155 11.72 18.17 11.38
CA CYS A 155 12.51 16.97 11.09
C CYS A 155 12.38 16.54 9.62
N LEU A 156 11.17 16.63 9.05
CA LEU A 156 10.93 16.29 7.65
C LEU A 156 11.59 17.29 6.69
N GLU A 157 11.53 18.59 6.98
CA GLU A 157 12.23 19.62 6.20
C GLU A 157 13.74 19.42 6.23
N LYS A 158 14.31 19.05 7.38
CA LYS A 158 15.74 18.75 7.50
C LYS A 158 16.16 17.60 6.59
N VAL A 159 15.35 16.54 6.51
CA VAL A 159 15.60 15.40 5.60
C VAL A 159 15.49 15.85 4.14
N ARG A 160 14.49 16.65 3.79
CA ARG A 160 14.33 17.18 2.43
C ARG A 160 15.52 18.05 1.99
N GLU A 161 16.02 18.88 2.88
CA GLU A 161 17.17 19.73 2.62
C GLU A 161 18.43 18.88 2.35
N GLN A 162 18.63 17.81 3.13
CA GLN A 162 19.76 16.89 2.92
C GLN A 162 19.69 16.16 1.58
N ILE A 163 18.49 15.80 1.12
CA ILE A 163 18.27 15.19 -0.20
C ILE A 163 18.54 16.21 -1.32
N LYS A 164 18.03 17.44 -1.20
CA LYS A 164 18.30 18.50 -2.20
C LYS A 164 19.79 18.81 -2.33
N GLN A 165 20.54 18.76 -1.23
CA GLN A 165 21.98 18.98 -1.22
C GLN A 165 22.75 17.81 -1.86
N SER A 166 22.29 16.57 -1.73
CA SER A 166 22.89 15.44 -2.45
C SER A 166 22.64 15.53 -3.96
N ASP A 167 21.43 15.90 -4.36
CA ASP A 167 21.04 16.02 -5.77
C ASP A 167 21.81 17.15 -6.47
N TYR A 168 22.15 18.22 -5.76
CA TYR A 168 22.98 19.31 -6.29
C TYR A 168 24.46 18.92 -6.43
N ALA A 169 24.99 18.07 -5.54
CA ALA A 169 26.40 17.63 -5.61
C ALA A 169 26.67 16.68 -6.80
N GLU A 170 25.66 15.90 -7.21
CA GLU A 170 25.75 14.95 -8.32
C GLU A 170 25.49 15.57 -9.70
N THR A 171 24.86 16.73 -9.76
CA THR A 171 24.65 17.47 -11.03
C THR A 171 25.81 18.38 -11.41
N VAL A 172 26.77 18.57 -10.50
CA VAL A 172 27.94 19.46 -10.67
C VAL A 172 29.27 18.68 -10.73
N SER A 173 29.25 17.36 -10.53
CA SER A 173 30.41 16.45 -10.76
C SER A 173 30.24 15.66 -12.06
#